data_AF-A0A8J7LUU9-F1
#
_entry.id   AF-A0A8J7LUU9-F1
#
_cell.length_a   1.000
_cell.length_b   1.000
_cell.length_c   1.000
_cell.angle_alpha   90.00
_cell.angle_beta   90.00
_cell.angle_gamma   90.00
#
_symmetry.space_group_name_H-M   'P 1'
#
loop_
_entity.id
_entity.type
_entity.pdbx_description
1 polymer ?
#
loop_
_entity_poly.entity_id
_entity_poly.type
_entity_poly.pdbx_seq_one_letter_code
_entity_poly.pdbx_strand_id
1 'polypeptide(L)'
;MKTRSLLWLMMASTALLFSLSGCGGSDSGHTKVSGVASKGLVKNGTDNVKIFALKADGTKGNLLATTSTGPNGDYSADLGYAGPVLVEVSGTYTDEATGQPVTISPDKPMRAAVENAAGTVTVAVTPLTELAVEKAGSALTKDAIQAANATVSTQFNLDIIATKPVDAEAGALSGATAQQKQYTLALAGISQMANSGSVDAVYAVIDSMKNDLDQNNALTQTAPQLVQALEDFAANGNNKTGVTADTLPAALVNVGARTAVVTFGVPAGTIYGVDLVFDLPPGVTVVAGADGAVAPAVLSLLSAAAGSFTVAKYTPASGDLPAKVHLVLSNANGFPGGNFLTLSCAVAPGVTPSFGSSLVESGAQAVTTSSGGTSGAAVIVTATL
;
A
#
# COMPACT_ATOMS: atom_id res chain seq x y z
N MET A 1 47.53 26.94 -40.97
CA MET A 1 46.84 26.66 -42.24
C MET A 1 47.59 25.56 -42.98
N LYS A 2 46.84 24.58 -43.55
CA LYS A 2 47.25 23.48 -44.45
C LYS A 2 47.74 22.16 -43.82
N THR A 3 46.76 21.41 -43.33
CA THR A 3 46.38 20.02 -43.71
C THR A 3 47.41 19.07 -44.33
N ARG A 4 47.43 17.82 -43.83
CA ARG A 4 47.24 16.54 -44.58
C ARG A 4 47.37 15.35 -43.61
N SER A 5 46.26 14.69 -43.27
CA SER A 5 45.68 13.53 -43.99
C SER A 5 46.58 12.31 -43.93
N LEU A 6 46.34 11.44 -42.93
CA LEU A 6 46.97 10.13 -42.83
C LEU A 6 45.91 9.03 -42.93
N LEU A 7 46.08 8.21 -43.98
CA LEU A 7 45.75 6.79 -44.08
C LEU A 7 44.27 6.33 -44.01
N TRP A 8 43.68 6.27 -45.21
CA TRP A 8 43.08 5.08 -45.85
C TRP A 8 43.75 3.73 -45.44
N LEU A 9 43.23 2.51 -45.61
CA LEU A 9 41.98 1.89 -46.06
C LEU A 9 42.39 0.39 -46.24
N MET A 10 41.68 -0.58 -45.64
CA MET A 10 41.54 -1.99 -46.12
C MET A 10 40.53 -2.67 -45.17
N MET A 11 39.25 -2.88 -45.50
CA MET A 11 38.60 -3.62 -46.59
C MET A 11 38.64 -5.15 -46.42
N ALA A 12 37.44 -5.71 -46.21
CA ALA A 12 36.91 -7.00 -46.68
C ALA A 12 36.91 -8.26 -45.77
N SER A 13 35.69 -8.85 -45.75
CA SER A 13 35.33 -10.26 -45.51
C SER A 13 35.42 -10.78 -44.07
N THR A 14 34.38 -11.34 -43.47
CA THR A 14 33.59 -12.46 -44.01
C THR A 14 32.19 -12.50 -43.37
N ALA A 15 31.16 -12.62 -44.22
CA ALA A 15 29.80 -12.94 -43.83
C ALA A 15 29.72 -14.38 -43.31
N LEU A 16 29.22 -14.55 -42.08
CA LEU A 16 28.73 -15.82 -41.56
C LEU A 16 27.27 -15.62 -41.14
N LEU A 17 26.37 -15.70 -42.11
CA LEU A 17 24.93 -15.81 -41.89
C LEU A 17 24.64 -17.21 -41.34
N PHE A 18 24.73 -17.37 -40.02
CA PHE A 18 24.09 -18.49 -39.34
C PHE A 18 22.59 -18.23 -39.34
N SER A 19 21.90 -18.93 -40.24
CA SER A 19 20.47 -19.18 -40.16
C SER A 19 20.19 -19.95 -38.87
N LEU A 20 19.89 -19.22 -37.79
CA LEU A 20 19.18 -19.79 -36.65
C LEU A 20 17.75 -20.04 -37.10
N SER A 21 17.49 -21.24 -37.61
CA SER A 21 16.18 -21.87 -37.56
C SER A 21 15.81 -22.03 -36.07
N GLY A 22 15.21 -20.97 -35.53
CA GLY A 22 14.62 -20.95 -34.20
C GLY A 22 13.48 -21.95 -34.16
N CYS A 23 13.73 -23.08 -33.52
CA CYS A 23 12.71 -24.02 -33.10
C CYS A 23 11.73 -23.27 -32.18
N GLY A 24 10.55 -22.96 -32.70
CA GLY A 24 9.42 -22.50 -31.90
C GLY A 24 8.93 -23.65 -31.03
N GLY A 25 9.63 -23.89 -29.92
CA GLY A 25 9.13 -24.73 -28.85
C GLY A 25 7.96 -24.01 -28.20
N SER A 26 6.75 -24.49 -28.45
CA SER A 26 5.56 -24.07 -27.71
C SER A 26 5.78 -24.45 -26.24
N ASP A 27 6.23 -23.48 -25.45
CA ASP A 27 6.45 -23.61 -24.02
C ASP A 27 5.11 -24.03 -23.41
N SER A 28 5.05 -25.29 -22.97
CA SER A 28 3.81 -25.96 -22.58
C SER A 28 3.33 -25.44 -21.23
N GLY A 29 2.89 -24.18 -21.17
CA GLY A 29 2.08 -23.60 -20.09
C GLY A 29 2.56 -23.88 -18.66
N HIS A 30 3.87 -24.01 -18.45
CA HIS A 30 4.42 -24.33 -17.14
C HIS A 30 4.18 -23.17 -16.18
N THR A 31 3.70 -23.49 -14.98
CA THR A 31 3.49 -22.48 -13.93
C THR A 31 4.72 -22.45 -13.04
N LYS A 32 5.50 -21.39 -13.19
CA LYS A 32 6.71 -21.13 -12.40
C LYS A 32 6.36 -20.17 -11.27
N VAL A 33 6.52 -20.64 -10.04
CA VAL A 33 6.44 -19.79 -8.85
C VAL A 33 7.86 -19.46 -8.39
N SER A 34 8.12 -18.18 -8.18
CA SER A 34 9.41 -17.70 -7.66
C SER A 34 9.19 -16.57 -6.66
N GLY A 35 10.15 -16.27 -5.82
CA GLY A 35 9.92 -15.32 -4.73
C GLY A 35 11.14 -15.01 -3.92
N VAL A 36 10.91 -14.36 -2.78
CA VAL A 36 11.89 -14.15 -1.71
C VAL A 36 11.22 -14.49 -0.39
N ALA A 37 11.90 -15.24 0.47
CA ALA A 37 11.50 -15.45 1.85
C ALA A 37 12.21 -14.43 2.76
N SER A 38 11.44 -13.56 3.43
CA SER A 38 12.00 -12.48 4.23
C SER A 38 11.13 -12.10 5.44
N LYS A 39 11.69 -12.26 6.64
CA LYS A 39 11.38 -11.44 7.81
C LYS A 39 12.56 -10.54 8.14
N GLY A 40 13.76 -11.13 8.15
CA GLY A 40 14.89 -10.77 7.31
C GLY A 40 15.17 -11.93 6.34
N LEU A 41 16.12 -11.78 5.41
CA LEU A 41 16.32 -12.79 4.36
C LEU A 41 16.62 -14.18 4.97
N VAL A 42 15.78 -15.17 4.63
CA VAL A 42 15.99 -16.57 5.01
C VAL A 42 16.97 -17.18 4.00
N LYS A 43 18.27 -17.05 4.26
CA LYS A 43 19.33 -17.37 3.29
C LYS A 43 19.75 -18.85 3.37
N ASN A 44 20.06 -19.44 2.21
CA ASN A 44 20.69 -20.76 2.09
C ASN A 44 19.96 -21.90 2.85
N GLY A 45 18.63 -21.85 2.92
CA GLY A 45 17.85 -22.91 3.54
C GLY A 45 17.72 -24.09 2.59
N THR A 46 17.88 -25.31 3.10
CA THR A 46 17.71 -26.55 2.31
C THR A 46 16.31 -27.09 2.52
N ASP A 47 15.58 -27.33 1.43
CA ASP A 47 14.21 -27.89 1.41
C ASP A 47 13.23 -27.17 2.36
N ASN A 48 13.47 -25.87 2.56
CA ASN A 48 12.80 -25.05 3.56
C ASN A 48 11.60 -24.30 3.00
N VAL A 49 11.39 -24.34 1.68
CA VAL A 49 10.22 -23.79 0.98
C VAL A 49 9.35 -24.94 0.46
N LYS A 50 8.08 -24.98 0.87
CA LYS A 50 7.10 -25.97 0.43
C LYS A 50 5.92 -25.27 -0.22
N ILE A 51 5.51 -25.74 -1.40
CA ILE A 51 4.42 -25.16 -2.17
C ILE A 51 3.31 -26.19 -2.30
N PHE A 52 2.13 -25.87 -1.80
CA PHE A 52 0.95 -26.74 -1.80
C PHE A 52 -0.11 -26.19 -2.74
N ALA A 53 -0.83 -27.08 -3.42
CA ALA A 53 -2.12 -26.74 -4.02
C ALA A 53 -3.14 -26.46 -2.92
N LEU A 54 -4.04 -25.52 -3.14
CA LEU A 54 -5.23 -25.35 -2.31
C LEU A 54 -6.43 -26.01 -2.99
N LYS A 55 -7.25 -26.70 -2.20
CA LYS A 55 -8.51 -27.28 -2.69
C LYS A 55 -9.56 -26.19 -2.87
N ALA A 56 -10.65 -26.52 -3.57
CA ALA A 56 -11.74 -25.58 -3.79
C ALA A 56 -12.40 -25.07 -2.49
N ASP A 57 -12.38 -25.87 -1.42
CA ASP A 57 -12.86 -25.49 -0.08
C ASP A 57 -11.85 -24.63 0.71
N GLY A 58 -10.71 -24.29 0.11
CA GLY A 58 -9.64 -23.51 0.73
C GLY A 58 -8.75 -24.30 1.70
N THR A 59 -8.94 -25.61 1.83
CA THR A 59 -8.05 -26.44 2.65
C THR A 59 -6.74 -26.74 1.92
N LYS A 60 -5.66 -26.94 2.69
CA LYS A 60 -4.35 -27.36 2.17
C LYS A 60 -4.48 -28.71 1.44
N GLY A 61 -4.01 -28.76 0.21
CA GLY A 61 -4.03 -29.92 -0.67
C GLY A 61 -2.66 -30.58 -0.82
N ASN A 62 -2.39 -31.09 -2.01
CA ASN A 62 -1.16 -31.82 -2.32
C ASN A 62 0.06 -30.89 -2.30
N LEU A 63 1.18 -31.41 -1.80
CA LEU A 63 2.49 -30.79 -1.98
C LEU A 63 2.85 -30.86 -3.48
N LEU A 64 3.07 -29.72 -4.10
CA LEU A 64 3.44 -29.58 -5.50
C LEU A 64 4.96 -29.57 -5.70
N ALA A 65 5.66 -28.84 -4.83
CA ALA A 65 7.10 -28.69 -4.91
C ALA A 65 7.73 -28.46 -3.54
N THR A 66 8.98 -28.89 -3.40
CA THR A 66 9.89 -28.49 -2.33
C THR A 66 11.12 -27.87 -2.99
N THR A 67 11.59 -26.74 -2.46
CA THR A 67 12.76 -26.04 -2.98
C THR A 67 13.53 -25.37 -1.84
N SER A 68 14.67 -24.80 -2.17
CA SER A 68 15.61 -24.19 -1.24
C SER A 68 15.71 -22.69 -1.48
N THR A 69 16.04 -21.92 -0.44
CA THR A 69 16.34 -20.49 -0.59
C THR A 69 17.80 -20.27 -0.95
N GLY A 70 18.07 -19.31 -1.84
CA GLY A 70 19.40 -18.87 -2.23
C GLY A 70 20.05 -17.91 -1.23
N PRO A 71 21.23 -17.36 -1.58
CA PRO A 71 21.96 -16.41 -0.75
C PRO A 71 21.22 -15.10 -0.50
N ASN A 72 20.24 -14.76 -1.35
CA ASN A 72 19.41 -13.56 -1.21
C ASN A 72 17.99 -13.90 -0.73
N GLY A 73 17.78 -15.09 -0.17
CA GLY A 73 16.46 -15.59 0.23
C GLY A 73 15.53 -15.91 -0.94
N ASP A 74 16.03 -15.83 -2.18
CA ASP A 74 15.28 -16.10 -3.40
C ASP A 74 15.02 -17.60 -3.57
N TYR A 75 13.87 -17.96 -4.14
CA TYR A 75 13.52 -19.34 -4.45
C TYR A 75 12.76 -19.43 -5.76
N SER A 76 12.73 -20.62 -6.36
CA SER A 76 11.94 -20.90 -7.57
C SER A 76 11.57 -22.38 -7.65
N ALA A 77 10.38 -22.66 -8.18
CA ALA A 77 9.92 -23.99 -8.54
C ALA A 77 8.99 -23.93 -9.77
N ASP A 78 9.05 -24.95 -10.62
CA ASP A 78 8.01 -25.21 -11.63
C ASP A 78 7.02 -26.20 -11.02
N LEU A 79 5.74 -25.84 -11.03
CA LEU A 79 4.69 -26.61 -10.37
C LEU A 79 3.99 -27.58 -11.32
N GLY A 80 4.05 -27.36 -12.64
CA GLY A 80 3.18 -28.06 -13.59
C GLY A 80 1.68 -27.95 -13.24
N TYR A 81 1.29 -26.94 -12.47
CA TYR A 81 -0.03 -26.77 -11.86
C TYR A 81 -0.49 -25.32 -11.98
N ALA A 82 -1.75 -25.12 -12.39
CA ALA A 82 -2.38 -23.81 -12.38
C ALA A 82 -3.57 -23.79 -11.41
N GLY A 83 -3.67 -22.75 -10.58
CA GLY A 83 -4.71 -22.62 -9.57
C GLY A 83 -4.19 -22.01 -8.26
N PRO A 84 -5.02 -21.97 -7.19
CA PRO A 84 -4.61 -21.39 -5.93
C PRO A 84 -3.50 -22.21 -5.26
N VAL A 85 -2.54 -21.53 -4.66
CA VAL A 85 -1.38 -22.14 -3.99
C VAL A 85 -1.10 -21.49 -2.64
N LEU A 86 -0.54 -22.28 -1.73
CA LEU A 86 0.01 -21.85 -0.45
C LEU A 86 1.51 -22.16 -0.44
N VAL A 87 2.32 -21.13 -0.23
CA VAL A 87 3.76 -21.25 -0.03
C VAL A 87 4.04 -21.17 1.46
N GLU A 88 4.80 -22.12 1.99
CA GLU A 88 5.23 -22.18 3.39
C GLU A 88 6.76 -22.15 3.44
N VAL A 89 7.30 -21.33 4.35
CA VAL A 89 8.75 -21.21 4.55
C VAL A 89 9.11 -21.39 6.02
N SER A 90 10.20 -22.13 6.23
CA SER A 90 10.88 -22.30 7.51
C SER A 90 12.37 -21.97 7.37
N GLY A 91 13.12 -21.94 8.47
CA GLY A 91 14.56 -21.69 8.46
C GLY A 91 14.98 -20.54 9.36
N THR A 92 16.23 -20.11 9.24
CA THR A 92 16.81 -19.07 10.11
C THR A 92 17.04 -17.78 9.32
N TYR A 93 16.80 -16.64 9.96
CA TYR A 93 17.11 -15.31 9.46
C TYR A 93 17.80 -14.47 10.56
N THR A 94 18.41 -13.35 10.17
CA THR A 94 18.88 -12.34 11.14
C THR A 94 17.79 -11.30 11.32
N ASP A 95 17.30 -11.12 12.54
CA ASP A 95 16.28 -10.12 12.87
C ASP A 95 16.87 -8.71 12.79
N GLU A 96 16.22 -7.81 12.03
CA GLU A 96 16.77 -6.50 11.70
C GLU A 96 16.88 -5.57 12.92
N ALA A 97 15.92 -5.66 13.85
CA ALA A 97 15.91 -4.81 15.03
C ALA A 97 16.98 -5.24 16.05
N THR A 98 17.14 -6.55 16.25
CA THR A 98 18.01 -7.08 17.31
C THR A 98 19.38 -7.54 16.83
N GLY A 99 19.53 -7.79 15.52
CA GLY A 99 20.74 -8.38 14.93
C GLY A 99 20.96 -9.84 15.30
N GLN A 100 19.99 -10.50 15.97
CA GLN A 100 20.11 -11.87 16.43
C GLN A 100 19.57 -12.87 15.40
N PRO A 101 20.13 -14.09 15.33
CA PRO A 101 19.55 -15.16 14.52
C PRO A 101 18.23 -15.64 15.15
N VAL A 102 17.19 -15.76 14.33
CA VAL A 102 15.86 -16.23 14.73
C VAL A 102 15.42 -17.34 13.78
N THR A 103 14.81 -18.40 14.33
CA THR A 103 14.38 -19.58 13.55
C THR A 103 12.86 -19.62 13.43
N ILE A 104 12.37 -19.72 12.20
CA ILE A 104 10.99 -20.06 11.85
C ILE A 104 10.88 -21.59 11.85
N SER A 105 10.12 -22.12 12.81
CA SER A 105 9.91 -23.57 12.94
C SER A 105 9.13 -24.13 11.74
N PRO A 106 9.45 -25.34 11.23
CA PRO A 106 8.63 -26.02 10.23
C PRO A 106 7.22 -26.37 10.73
N ASP A 107 6.99 -26.41 12.05
CA ASP A 107 5.66 -26.65 12.64
C ASP A 107 4.77 -25.39 12.65
N LYS A 108 5.39 -24.21 12.52
CA LYS A 108 4.72 -22.92 12.41
C LYS A 108 5.43 -22.08 11.34
N PRO A 109 5.33 -22.47 10.06
CA PRO A 109 6.01 -21.79 8.97
C PRO A 109 5.37 -20.42 8.69
N MET A 110 6.16 -19.52 8.12
CA MET A 110 5.66 -18.27 7.54
C MET A 110 5.01 -18.59 6.18
N ARG A 111 3.89 -17.96 5.85
CA ARG A 111 3.08 -18.35 4.68
C ARG A 111 2.80 -17.19 3.75
N ALA A 112 2.49 -17.54 2.51
CA ALA A 112 1.88 -16.66 1.52
C ALA A 112 0.90 -17.48 0.67
N ALA A 113 -0.26 -16.92 0.36
CA ALA A 113 -1.24 -17.55 -0.51
C ALA A 113 -1.49 -16.69 -1.76
N VAL A 114 -1.61 -17.36 -2.90
CA VAL A 114 -1.99 -16.73 -4.18
C VAL A 114 -3.24 -17.42 -4.69
N GLU A 115 -4.22 -16.62 -5.09
CA GLU A 115 -5.55 -17.08 -5.46
C GLU A 115 -5.56 -17.80 -6.82
N ASN A 116 -4.58 -17.51 -7.68
CA ASN A 116 -4.42 -18.17 -8.98
C ASN A 116 -2.97 -18.09 -9.48
N ALA A 117 -2.17 -19.12 -9.22
CA ALA A 117 -0.87 -19.25 -9.86
C ALA A 117 -1.03 -19.77 -11.29
N ALA A 118 -0.58 -18.99 -12.29
CA ALA A 118 -0.54 -19.40 -13.69
C ALA A 118 0.61 -18.67 -14.42
N GLY A 119 1.34 -19.37 -15.28
CA GLY A 119 2.52 -18.80 -15.95
C GLY A 119 3.64 -18.49 -14.96
N THR A 120 4.30 -17.33 -15.09
CA THR A 120 5.32 -16.91 -14.12
C THR A 120 4.70 -16.01 -13.05
N VAL A 121 4.78 -16.46 -11.79
CA VAL A 121 4.21 -15.75 -10.64
C VAL A 121 5.32 -15.47 -9.62
N THR A 122 5.30 -14.24 -9.10
CA THR A 122 6.18 -13.82 -8.01
C THR A 122 5.42 -13.86 -6.69
N VAL A 123 5.98 -14.49 -5.66
CA VAL A 123 5.38 -14.63 -4.33
C VAL A 123 6.42 -14.37 -3.24
N ALA A 124 6.39 -13.20 -2.63
CA ALA A 124 7.15 -12.97 -1.41
C ALA A 124 6.52 -13.76 -0.24
N VAL A 125 7.35 -14.33 0.63
CA VAL A 125 6.89 -14.98 1.88
C VAL A 125 7.44 -14.18 3.04
N THR A 126 6.59 -13.40 3.69
CA THR A 126 6.94 -12.40 4.69
C THR A 126 5.90 -12.32 5.80
N PRO A 127 6.17 -11.61 6.92
CA PRO A 127 5.14 -11.27 7.90
C PRO A 127 3.87 -10.65 7.33
N LEU A 128 3.96 -9.84 6.26
CA LEU A 128 2.78 -9.21 5.66
C LEU A 128 1.94 -10.21 4.87
N THR A 129 2.57 -11.17 4.19
CA THR A 129 1.83 -12.23 3.50
C THR A 129 1.28 -13.25 4.50
N GLU A 130 1.95 -13.47 5.62
CA GLU A 130 1.42 -14.26 6.74
C GLU A 130 0.18 -13.59 7.34
N LEU A 131 0.25 -12.28 7.62
CA LEU A 131 -0.90 -11.49 8.05
C LEU A 131 -2.08 -11.64 7.07
N ALA A 132 -1.81 -11.64 5.76
CA ALA A 132 -2.86 -11.85 4.75
C ALA A 132 -3.43 -13.30 4.79
N VAL A 133 -2.59 -14.31 5.00
CA VAL A 133 -3.06 -15.70 5.18
C VAL A 133 -3.93 -15.84 6.41
N GLU A 134 -3.53 -15.26 7.55
CA GLU A 134 -4.34 -15.31 8.77
C GLU A 134 -5.64 -14.49 8.63
N LYS A 135 -5.60 -13.35 7.94
CA LYS A 135 -6.78 -12.53 7.63
C LYS A 135 -7.76 -13.25 6.71
N ALA A 136 -7.29 -14.06 5.76
CA ALA A 136 -8.14 -14.91 4.93
C ALA A 136 -8.86 -16.00 5.75
N GLY A 137 -8.33 -16.35 6.93
CA GLY A 137 -8.92 -17.31 7.87
C GLY A 137 -8.55 -18.76 7.58
N SER A 138 -9.33 -19.70 8.14
CA SER A 138 -9.02 -21.13 8.05
C SER A 138 -9.30 -21.76 6.68
N ALA A 139 -10.13 -21.11 5.86
CA ALA A 139 -10.49 -21.57 4.52
C ALA A 139 -9.91 -20.60 3.48
N LEU A 140 -8.76 -20.97 2.91
CA LEU A 140 -8.04 -20.17 1.91
C LEU A 140 -8.67 -20.33 0.52
N THR A 141 -9.94 -19.95 0.39
CA THR A 141 -10.64 -19.91 -0.91
C THR A 141 -10.04 -18.79 -1.78
N LYS A 142 -10.24 -18.88 -3.10
CA LYS A 142 -9.74 -17.87 -4.06
C LYS A 142 -10.13 -16.43 -3.64
N ASP A 143 -11.41 -16.24 -3.34
CA ASP A 143 -11.95 -14.92 -3.00
C ASP A 143 -11.42 -14.42 -1.64
N ALA A 144 -11.28 -15.32 -0.66
CA ALA A 144 -10.73 -14.98 0.65
C ALA A 144 -9.25 -14.54 0.55
N ILE A 145 -8.44 -15.27 -0.23
CA ILE A 145 -7.04 -14.92 -0.49
C ILE A 145 -6.95 -13.56 -1.18
N GLN A 146 -7.72 -13.36 -2.26
CA GLN A 146 -7.71 -12.11 -3.02
C GLN A 146 -8.10 -10.92 -2.13
N ALA A 147 -9.17 -11.05 -1.35
CA ALA A 147 -9.65 -10.00 -0.47
C ALA A 147 -8.64 -9.69 0.64
N ALA A 148 -8.03 -10.69 1.26
CA ALA A 148 -7.05 -10.50 2.33
C ALA A 148 -5.74 -9.88 1.80
N ASN A 149 -5.22 -10.37 0.68
CA ASN A 149 -4.03 -9.80 0.03
C ASN A 149 -4.27 -8.34 -0.36
N ALA A 150 -5.43 -8.02 -0.95
CA ALA A 150 -5.80 -6.65 -1.30
C ALA A 150 -5.94 -5.76 -0.07
N THR A 151 -6.54 -6.27 1.00
CA THR A 151 -6.72 -5.53 2.26
C THR A 151 -5.36 -5.15 2.85
N VAL A 152 -4.47 -6.12 3.07
CA VAL A 152 -3.14 -5.86 3.64
C VAL A 152 -2.30 -4.98 2.70
N SER A 153 -2.33 -5.23 1.38
CA SER A 153 -1.63 -4.39 0.39
C SER A 153 -2.08 -2.93 0.45
N THR A 154 -3.38 -2.70 0.63
CA THR A 154 -3.95 -1.36 0.76
C THR A 154 -3.45 -0.66 2.02
N GLN A 155 -3.44 -1.35 3.17
CA GLN A 155 -2.98 -0.77 4.44
C GLN A 155 -1.51 -0.31 4.39
N PHE A 156 -0.68 -1.04 3.64
CA PHE A 156 0.75 -0.74 3.49
C PHE A 156 1.09 0.04 2.21
N ASN A 157 0.10 0.38 1.37
CA ASN A 157 0.27 0.99 0.05
C ASN A 157 1.37 0.32 -0.79
N LEU A 158 1.31 -1.01 -0.88
CA LEU A 158 2.34 -1.87 -1.45
C LEU A 158 1.73 -3.20 -1.92
N ASP A 159 2.15 -3.74 -3.06
CA ASP A 159 1.83 -5.13 -3.43
C ASP A 159 2.70 -6.10 -2.61
N ILE A 160 2.10 -6.73 -1.60
CA ILE A 160 2.81 -7.62 -0.68
C ILE A 160 3.19 -8.98 -1.30
N ILE A 161 2.58 -9.34 -2.44
CA ILE A 161 2.79 -10.63 -3.11
C ILE A 161 3.89 -10.50 -4.17
N ALA A 162 3.75 -9.56 -5.11
CA ALA A 162 4.65 -9.44 -6.26
C ALA A 162 5.91 -8.62 -5.95
N THR A 163 5.88 -7.73 -4.96
CA THR A 163 7.06 -6.94 -4.58
C THR A 163 8.02 -7.80 -3.77
N LYS A 164 9.27 -7.88 -4.20
CA LYS A 164 10.32 -8.61 -3.47
C LYS A 164 11.04 -7.66 -2.51
N PRO A 165 10.99 -7.88 -1.18
CA PRO A 165 11.87 -7.14 -0.28
C PRO A 165 13.33 -7.46 -0.62
N VAL A 166 14.21 -6.51 -0.33
CA VAL A 166 15.66 -6.64 -0.46
C VAL A 166 16.31 -6.76 0.92
N ASP A 167 17.59 -7.11 0.96
CA ASP A 167 18.38 -7.10 2.20
C ASP A 167 18.34 -5.71 2.87
N ALA A 168 18.30 -5.64 4.19
CA ALA A 168 18.19 -4.41 4.97
C ALA A 168 19.53 -3.67 5.14
N GLU A 169 20.42 -3.80 4.15
CA GLU A 169 21.73 -3.15 4.10
C GLU A 169 21.75 -2.01 3.07
N ALA A 170 22.46 -0.92 3.37
CA ALA A 170 22.48 0.29 2.55
C ALA A 170 22.89 0.02 1.09
N GLY A 171 23.81 -0.92 0.88
CA GLY A 171 24.22 -1.35 -0.46
C GLY A 171 23.06 -1.93 -1.26
N ALA A 172 22.32 -2.88 -0.69
CA ALA A 172 21.15 -3.49 -1.32
C ALA A 172 20.01 -2.49 -1.53
N LEU A 173 19.75 -1.61 -0.55
CA LEU A 173 18.72 -0.59 -0.68
C LEU A 173 19.07 0.42 -1.77
N SER A 174 20.32 0.84 -1.93
CA SER A 174 20.68 1.90 -2.88
C SER A 174 20.19 1.64 -4.32
N GLY A 175 20.23 0.38 -4.77
CA GLY A 175 19.76 -0.06 -6.09
C GLY A 175 18.30 -0.53 -6.14
N ALA A 176 17.62 -0.62 -4.99
CA ALA A 176 16.25 -1.11 -4.92
C ALA A 176 15.22 -0.04 -5.33
N THR A 177 14.09 -0.47 -5.88
CA THR A 177 12.97 0.42 -6.18
C THR A 177 12.35 0.99 -4.90
N ALA A 178 11.58 2.07 -5.02
CA ALA A 178 10.89 2.68 -3.87
C ALA A 178 10.00 1.68 -3.12
N GLN A 179 9.24 0.84 -3.85
CA GLN A 179 8.37 -0.18 -3.26
C GLN A 179 9.17 -1.28 -2.55
N GLN A 180 10.31 -1.70 -3.09
CA GLN A 180 11.17 -2.70 -2.44
C GLN A 180 11.76 -2.16 -1.12
N LYS A 181 12.22 -0.90 -1.12
CA LYS A 181 12.69 -0.20 0.09
C LYS A 181 11.58 -0.12 1.14
N GLN A 182 10.40 0.31 0.71
CA GLN A 182 9.21 0.40 1.57
C GLN A 182 8.86 -0.95 2.17
N TYR A 183 8.88 -2.03 1.38
CA TYR A 183 8.63 -3.38 1.90
C TYR A 183 9.68 -3.78 2.95
N THR A 184 10.97 -3.67 2.62
CA THR A 184 12.06 -4.01 3.55
C THR A 184 11.94 -3.23 4.87
N LEU A 185 11.65 -1.92 4.80
CA LEU A 185 11.47 -1.08 5.99
C LEU A 185 10.21 -1.47 6.78
N ALA A 186 9.09 -1.79 6.13
CA ALA A 186 7.90 -2.29 6.83
C ALA A 186 8.20 -3.56 7.64
N LEU A 187 8.99 -4.49 7.07
CA LEU A 187 9.43 -5.71 7.77
C LEU A 187 10.37 -5.41 8.94
N ALA A 188 11.25 -4.42 8.79
CA ALA A 188 12.09 -3.93 9.88
C ALA A 188 11.26 -3.27 11.00
N GLY A 189 10.22 -2.51 10.64
CA GLY A 189 9.26 -1.95 11.59
C GLY A 189 8.55 -3.03 12.40
N ILE A 190 8.08 -4.11 11.75
CA ILE A 190 7.50 -5.27 12.45
C ILE A 190 8.53 -5.95 13.36
N SER A 191 9.79 -6.05 12.92
CA SER A 191 10.93 -6.48 13.76
C SER A 191 11.03 -5.66 15.03
N GLN A 192 10.96 -4.33 14.88
CA GLN A 192 11.13 -3.38 15.97
C GLN A 192 9.89 -3.31 16.88
N MET A 193 8.69 -3.60 16.38
CA MET A 193 7.52 -3.83 17.23
C MET A 193 7.69 -5.08 18.10
N ALA A 194 8.27 -6.15 17.54
CA ALA A 194 8.48 -7.41 18.25
C ALA A 194 9.67 -7.36 19.23
N ASN A 195 10.77 -6.68 18.84
CA ASN A 195 12.01 -6.37 19.58
C ASN A 195 12.45 -7.38 20.65
N SER A 196 12.44 -8.68 20.32
CA SER A 196 12.71 -9.75 21.29
C SER A 196 13.69 -10.81 20.80
N GLY A 197 14.04 -10.82 19.51
CA GLY A 197 14.82 -11.91 18.92
C GLY A 197 14.07 -13.25 18.90
N SER A 198 12.74 -13.24 18.95
CA SER A 198 11.90 -14.45 18.89
C SER A 198 10.86 -14.36 17.77
N VAL A 199 10.67 -15.47 17.06
CA VAL A 199 9.64 -15.58 16.03
C VAL A 199 8.22 -15.50 16.62
N ASP A 200 8.03 -15.94 17.87
CA ASP A 200 6.71 -15.91 18.52
C ASP A 200 6.25 -14.47 18.78
N ALA A 201 7.18 -13.55 19.08
CA ALA A 201 6.84 -12.14 19.22
C ALA A 201 6.46 -11.50 17.87
N VAL A 202 7.10 -11.93 16.78
CA VAL A 202 6.71 -11.51 15.42
C VAL A 202 5.28 -11.98 15.13
N TYR A 203 4.96 -13.25 15.43
CA TYR A 203 3.59 -13.75 15.30
C TYR A 203 2.59 -13.01 16.21
N ALA A 204 2.96 -12.63 17.44
CA ALA A 204 2.09 -11.83 18.31
C ALA A 204 1.80 -10.42 17.74
N VAL A 205 2.77 -9.81 17.04
CA VAL A 205 2.55 -8.56 16.30
C VAL A 205 1.59 -8.78 15.14
N ILE A 206 1.77 -9.86 14.37
CA ILE A 206 0.86 -10.24 13.27
C ILE A 206 -0.56 -10.46 13.80
N ASP A 207 -0.74 -11.21 14.89
CA ASP A 207 -2.03 -11.43 15.55
C ASP A 207 -2.70 -10.11 15.97
N SER A 208 -1.91 -9.17 16.50
CA SER A 208 -2.41 -7.84 16.90
C SER A 208 -2.90 -7.03 15.69
N MET A 209 -2.12 -7.02 14.60
CA MET A 209 -2.50 -6.36 13.34
C MET A 209 -3.75 -7.01 12.72
N LYS A 210 -3.84 -8.35 12.77
CA LYS A 210 -5.00 -9.10 12.29
C LYS A 210 -6.24 -8.73 13.07
N ASN A 211 -6.17 -8.71 14.40
CA ASN A 211 -7.30 -8.34 15.26
C ASN A 211 -7.79 -6.91 14.98
N ASP A 212 -6.87 -5.99 14.74
CA ASP A 212 -7.20 -4.62 14.36
C ASP A 212 -7.90 -4.58 12.98
N LEU A 213 -7.40 -5.32 11.99
CA LEU A 213 -8.05 -5.46 10.68
C LEU A 213 -9.42 -6.15 10.74
N ASP A 214 -9.63 -7.10 11.65
CA ASP A 214 -10.92 -7.78 11.81
C ASP A 214 -11.97 -6.87 12.46
N GLN A 215 -11.56 -6.03 13.41
CA GLN A 215 -12.46 -5.12 14.12
C GLN A 215 -12.77 -3.86 13.32
N ASN A 216 -11.77 -3.32 12.62
CA ASN A 216 -11.84 -1.96 12.06
C ASN A 216 -11.73 -1.93 10.53
N ASN A 217 -11.48 -3.07 9.88
CA ASN A 217 -11.14 -3.16 8.46
C ASN A 217 -9.95 -2.26 8.06
N ALA A 218 -9.12 -1.89 9.04
CA ALA A 218 -7.95 -1.03 8.89
C ALA A 218 -7.01 -1.20 10.11
N LEU A 219 -5.74 -0.82 9.95
CA LEU A 219 -4.77 -0.80 11.05
C LEU A 219 -4.93 0.50 11.85
N THR A 220 -5.94 0.58 12.69
CA THR A 220 -6.19 1.78 13.51
C THR A 220 -5.34 1.82 14.78
N GLN A 221 -5.25 0.71 15.50
CA GLN A 221 -4.50 0.63 16.74
C GLN A 221 -3.02 0.30 16.48
N THR A 222 -2.74 -0.60 15.54
CA THR A 222 -1.37 -1.07 15.31
C THR A 222 -0.56 -0.21 14.35
N ALA A 223 -1.19 0.62 13.51
CA ALA A 223 -0.41 1.48 12.60
C ALA A 223 0.39 2.58 13.33
N PRO A 224 -0.16 3.33 14.31
CA PRO A 224 0.64 4.26 15.09
C PRO A 224 1.82 3.58 15.81
N GLN A 225 1.63 2.36 16.30
CA GLN A 225 2.69 1.56 16.91
C GLN A 225 3.77 1.15 15.90
N LEU A 226 3.37 0.80 14.68
CA LEU A 226 4.31 0.50 13.60
C LEU A 226 5.10 1.75 13.18
N VAL A 227 4.45 2.90 13.06
CA VAL A 227 5.13 4.17 12.72
C VAL A 227 6.15 4.52 13.79
N GLN A 228 5.78 4.43 15.08
CA GLN A 228 6.72 4.62 16.18
C GLN A 228 7.89 3.61 16.11
N ALA A 229 7.60 2.33 15.85
CA ALA A 229 8.63 1.31 15.69
C ALA A 229 9.55 1.58 14.49
N LEU A 230 9.06 2.18 13.41
CA LEU A 230 9.90 2.61 12.29
C LEU A 230 10.83 3.76 12.66
N GLU A 231 10.35 4.73 13.44
CA GLU A 231 11.19 5.82 13.97
C GLU A 231 12.26 5.28 14.93
N ASP A 232 11.87 4.39 15.84
CA ASP A 232 12.78 3.71 16.77
C ASP A 232 13.82 2.88 16.01
N PHE A 233 13.40 2.16 14.97
CA PHE A 233 14.31 1.42 14.10
C PHE A 233 15.26 2.37 13.36
N ALA A 234 14.77 3.51 12.87
CA ALA A 234 15.61 4.48 12.17
C ALA A 234 16.76 4.99 13.07
N ALA A 235 16.54 5.07 14.38
CA ALA A 235 17.55 5.42 15.38
C ALA A 235 18.36 4.22 15.92
N ASN A 236 17.99 2.98 15.59
CA ASN A 236 18.60 1.76 16.11
C ASN A 236 20.02 1.55 15.52
N GLY A 237 21.00 1.16 16.34
CA GLY A 237 22.37 0.87 15.88
C GLY A 237 22.49 -0.33 14.91
N ASN A 238 21.48 -1.19 14.89
CA ASN A 238 21.36 -2.30 13.93
C ASN A 238 20.78 -1.87 12.59
N ASN A 239 20.23 -0.66 12.47
CA ASN A 239 19.75 -0.14 11.19
C ASN A 239 20.93 0.06 10.23
N LYS A 240 21.02 -0.82 9.23
CA LYS A 240 22.02 -0.74 8.16
C LYS A 240 21.46 -0.16 6.87
N THR A 241 20.20 0.27 6.84
CA THR A 241 19.51 0.72 5.62
C THR A 241 19.98 2.10 5.15
N GLY A 242 20.52 2.92 6.06
CA GLY A 242 20.84 4.32 5.83
C GLY A 242 19.62 5.26 5.91
N VAL A 243 18.43 4.72 6.18
CA VAL A 243 17.21 5.51 6.40
C VAL A 243 17.19 6.06 7.82
N THR A 244 16.89 7.34 7.94
CA THR A 244 16.69 8.09 9.19
C THR A 244 15.21 8.42 9.37
N ALA A 245 14.80 8.91 10.54
CA ALA A 245 13.43 9.36 10.78
C ALA A 245 12.96 10.39 9.72
N ASP A 246 13.82 11.33 9.35
CA ASP A 246 13.53 12.38 8.35
C ASP A 246 13.44 11.86 6.91
N THR A 247 13.91 10.63 6.65
CA THR A 247 13.95 10.03 5.31
C THR A 247 13.07 8.77 5.20
N LEU A 248 12.23 8.51 6.19
CA LEU A 248 11.24 7.45 6.13
C LEU A 248 10.31 7.66 4.93
N PRO A 249 10.01 6.60 4.14
CA PRO A 249 9.06 6.72 3.03
C PRO A 249 7.69 7.18 3.52
N ALA A 250 7.14 8.21 2.88
CA ALA A 250 5.82 8.76 3.23
C ALA A 250 4.71 7.69 3.24
N ALA A 251 4.81 6.66 2.38
CA ALA A 251 3.86 5.55 2.36
C ALA A 251 3.86 4.73 3.66
N LEU A 252 4.99 4.65 4.37
CA LEU A 252 5.09 3.96 5.67
C LEU A 252 4.60 4.83 6.82
N VAL A 253 4.91 6.12 6.80
CA VAL A 253 4.39 7.10 7.77
C VAL A 253 2.85 7.15 7.72
N ASN A 254 2.28 6.87 6.54
CA ASN A 254 0.85 6.81 6.31
C ASN A 254 0.27 5.37 6.29
N VAL A 255 0.97 4.36 6.82
CA VAL A 255 0.38 3.01 6.95
C VAL A 255 -0.90 3.08 7.75
N GLY A 256 -1.98 2.43 7.29
CA GLY A 256 -3.28 2.49 7.96
C GLY A 256 -4.01 3.81 7.81
N ALA A 257 -3.48 4.78 7.05
CA ALA A 257 -4.21 5.96 6.66
C ALA A 257 -5.42 5.56 5.81
N ARG A 258 -6.53 6.28 5.99
CA ARG A 258 -7.80 6.03 5.30
C ARG A 258 -8.21 7.25 4.50
N THR A 259 -9.15 7.06 3.59
CA THR A 259 -9.76 8.15 2.84
C THR A 259 -11.19 8.33 3.30
N ALA A 260 -11.48 9.42 4.00
CA ALA A 260 -12.86 9.81 4.28
C ALA A 260 -13.39 10.64 3.11
N VAL A 261 -14.62 10.36 2.67
CA VAL A 261 -15.30 11.16 1.64
C VAL A 261 -16.37 12.01 2.31
N VAL A 262 -16.20 13.33 2.27
CA VAL A 262 -17.19 14.30 2.72
C VAL A 262 -18.08 14.67 1.54
N THR A 263 -19.37 14.38 1.63
CA THR A 263 -20.37 14.68 0.61
C THR A 263 -21.20 15.90 1.01
N PHE A 264 -21.35 16.83 0.07
CA PHE A 264 -22.13 18.05 0.24
C PHE A 264 -23.41 17.95 -0.59
N GLY A 265 -24.52 18.34 0.02
CA GLY A 265 -25.83 18.36 -0.63
C GLY A 265 -26.73 19.48 -0.11
N VAL A 266 -27.86 19.68 -0.77
CA VAL A 266 -28.96 20.51 -0.25
C VAL A 266 -30.27 19.71 -0.22
N PRO A 267 -31.13 19.90 0.80
CA PRO A 267 -32.31 19.05 0.99
C PRO A 267 -33.34 19.18 -0.13
N ALA A 268 -33.58 20.40 -0.61
CA ALA A 268 -34.51 20.70 -1.70
C ALA A 268 -34.22 22.08 -2.31
N GLY A 269 -34.68 22.31 -3.54
CA GLY A 269 -34.51 23.58 -4.26
C GLY A 269 -33.24 23.64 -5.09
N THR A 270 -33.03 24.81 -5.71
CA THR A 270 -31.84 25.10 -6.52
C THR A 270 -30.99 26.13 -5.81
N ILE A 271 -29.70 25.86 -5.68
CA ILE A 271 -28.69 26.84 -5.22
C ILE A 271 -27.79 27.21 -6.39
N TYR A 272 -27.34 28.46 -6.49
CA TYR A 272 -26.46 28.96 -7.55
C TYR A 272 -25.03 29.12 -7.07
N GLY A 273 -24.80 29.10 -5.76
CA GLY A 273 -23.47 29.12 -5.20
C GLY A 273 -23.46 28.79 -3.72
N VAL A 274 -22.29 28.40 -3.25
CA VAL A 274 -21.99 28.05 -1.87
C VAL A 274 -20.65 28.66 -1.51
N ASP A 275 -20.60 29.35 -0.38
CA ASP A 275 -19.37 29.73 0.30
C ASP A 275 -19.43 29.13 1.70
N LEU A 276 -18.56 28.16 1.99
CA LEU A 276 -18.54 27.46 3.27
C LEU A 276 -17.13 27.28 3.81
N VAL A 277 -17.01 27.44 5.12
CA VAL A 277 -15.82 27.04 5.88
C VAL A 277 -16.27 25.96 6.85
N PHE A 278 -15.51 24.88 6.92
CA PHE A 278 -15.76 23.82 7.88
C PHE A 278 -14.45 23.33 8.49
N ASP A 279 -14.58 22.88 9.73
CA ASP A 279 -13.49 22.32 10.51
C ASP A 279 -13.38 20.83 10.22
N LEU A 280 -12.16 20.37 9.96
CA LEU A 280 -11.85 18.96 9.89
C LEU A 280 -11.59 18.41 11.29
N PRO A 281 -12.08 17.20 11.61
CA PRO A 281 -11.72 16.55 12.86
C PRO A 281 -10.19 16.41 13.02
N PRO A 282 -9.67 16.36 14.26
CA PRO A 282 -8.25 16.11 14.49
C PRO A 282 -7.74 14.89 13.71
N GLY A 283 -6.60 15.05 13.03
CA GLY A 283 -5.99 13.99 12.23
C GLY A 283 -6.61 13.76 10.84
N VAL A 284 -7.59 14.57 10.43
CA VAL A 284 -8.08 14.60 9.05
C VAL A 284 -7.40 15.74 8.30
N THR A 285 -6.89 15.44 7.10
CA THR A 285 -6.17 16.38 6.23
C THR A 285 -6.71 16.32 4.81
N VAL A 286 -6.37 17.33 4.00
CA VAL A 286 -6.73 17.40 2.59
C VAL A 286 -5.45 17.62 1.79
N VAL A 287 -5.28 16.89 0.69
CA VAL A 287 -4.12 17.07 -0.18
C VAL A 287 -4.21 18.45 -0.86
N ALA A 288 -3.24 19.31 -0.57
CA ALA A 288 -3.20 20.68 -1.04
C ALA A 288 -1.79 21.10 -1.47
N GLY A 289 -1.69 22.09 -2.34
CA GLY A 289 -0.45 22.74 -2.73
C GLY A 289 0.15 23.60 -1.62
N ALA A 290 1.35 24.14 -1.85
CA ALA A 290 2.07 24.96 -0.86
C ALA A 290 1.35 26.26 -0.49
N ASP A 291 0.45 26.75 -1.35
CA ASP A 291 -0.42 27.90 -1.12
C ASP A 291 -1.74 27.54 -0.41
N GLY A 292 -1.93 26.25 -0.10
CA GLY A 292 -3.15 25.68 0.47
C GLY A 292 -4.24 25.38 -0.56
N ALA A 293 -4.01 25.58 -1.86
CA ALA A 293 -5.00 25.23 -2.88
C ALA A 293 -5.24 23.71 -2.88
N VAL A 294 -6.50 23.28 -2.70
CA VAL A 294 -6.85 21.86 -2.70
C VAL A 294 -6.60 21.26 -4.09
N ALA A 295 -5.97 20.08 -4.13
CA ALA A 295 -5.65 19.43 -5.39
C ALA A 295 -6.93 19.06 -6.17
N PRO A 296 -6.97 19.24 -7.51
CA PRO A 296 -8.19 18.98 -8.29
C PRO A 296 -8.76 17.56 -8.14
N ALA A 297 -7.92 16.54 -7.95
CA ALA A 297 -8.35 15.16 -7.78
C ALA A 297 -9.08 14.89 -6.44
N VAL A 298 -8.98 15.80 -5.49
CA VAL A 298 -9.58 15.68 -4.15
C VAL A 298 -11.04 16.15 -4.16
N LEU A 299 -11.40 17.04 -5.09
CA LEU A 299 -12.75 17.53 -5.28
C LEU A 299 -13.39 16.85 -6.48
N SER A 300 -14.54 16.21 -6.29
CA SER A 300 -15.33 15.66 -7.38
C SER A 300 -16.70 16.30 -7.44
N LEU A 301 -16.94 17.02 -8.53
CA LEU A 301 -18.26 17.53 -8.86
C LEU A 301 -19.13 16.38 -9.37
N LEU A 302 -20.29 16.20 -8.75
CA LEU A 302 -21.26 15.23 -9.23
C LEU A 302 -21.95 15.78 -10.51
N SER A 303 -22.51 14.90 -11.34
CA SER A 303 -22.98 15.22 -12.71
C SER A 303 -23.91 16.44 -12.83
N ALA A 304 -24.60 16.79 -11.74
CA ALA A 304 -25.46 17.96 -11.63
C ALA A 304 -24.70 19.31 -11.65
N ALA A 305 -23.36 19.30 -11.64
CA ALA A 305 -22.51 20.48 -11.50
C ALA A 305 -21.61 20.76 -12.73
N ALA A 306 -21.93 20.24 -13.92
CA ALA A 306 -21.17 20.55 -15.13
C ALA A 306 -21.12 22.07 -15.40
N GLY A 307 -19.92 22.59 -15.69
CA GLY A 307 -19.70 24.03 -15.92
C GLY A 307 -19.61 24.89 -14.65
N SER A 308 -19.55 24.26 -13.47
CA SER A 308 -19.40 24.98 -12.20
C SER A 308 -17.99 25.50 -12.00
N PHE A 309 -17.87 26.66 -11.36
CA PHE A 309 -16.63 27.16 -10.81
C PHE A 309 -16.45 26.59 -9.39
N THR A 310 -15.32 25.95 -9.12
CA THR A 310 -15.01 25.40 -7.80
C THR A 310 -13.60 25.79 -7.40
N VAL A 311 -13.46 26.35 -6.20
CA VAL A 311 -12.17 26.60 -5.56
C VAL A 311 -12.28 26.14 -4.12
N ALA A 312 -11.25 25.45 -3.63
CA ALA A 312 -11.12 25.19 -2.21
C ALA A 312 -9.70 25.46 -1.71
N LYS A 313 -9.61 25.93 -0.47
CA LYS A 313 -8.38 26.19 0.23
C LYS A 313 -8.33 25.43 1.55
N TYR A 314 -7.29 24.64 1.74
CA TYR A 314 -6.98 23.95 2.97
C TYR A 314 -6.05 24.81 3.84
N THR A 315 -6.40 24.95 5.11
CA THR A 315 -5.55 25.55 6.13
C THR A 315 -5.22 24.47 7.15
N PRO A 316 -3.95 24.06 7.30
CA PRO A 316 -3.55 23.06 8.30
C PRO A 316 -3.92 23.50 9.72
N ALA A 317 -4.10 22.51 10.61
CA ALA A 317 -4.28 22.76 12.04
C ALA A 317 -3.05 23.51 12.61
N SER A 318 -3.27 24.37 13.60
CA SER A 318 -2.21 25.13 14.26
C SER A 318 -2.54 25.36 15.73
N GLY A 319 -1.72 24.80 16.62
CA GLY A 319 -2.02 24.77 18.05
C GLY A 319 -3.34 24.07 18.32
N ASP A 320 -4.25 24.75 19.02
CA ASP A 320 -5.58 24.24 19.36
C ASP A 320 -6.62 24.47 18.24
N LEU A 321 -6.25 25.15 17.15
CA LEU A 321 -7.16 25.41 16.04
C LEU A 321 -7.23 24.19 15.11
N PRO A 322 -8.45 23.70 14.78
CA PRO A 322 -8.61 22.60 13.84
C PRO A 322 -8.16 23.01 12.44
N ALA A 323 -7.86 22.00 11.61
CA ALA A 323 -7.63 22.25 10.21
C ALA A 323 -8.94 22.67 9.54
N LYS A 324 -8.87 23.56 8.54
CA LYS A 324 -10.06 24.13 7.89
C LYS A 324 -10.04 23.92 6.39
N VAL A 325 -11.22 23.77 5.81
CA VAL A 325 -11.41 23.86 4.36
C VAL A 325 -12.38 24.99 4.06
N HIS A 326 -11.92 25.97 3.30
CA HIS A 326 -12.76 27.01 2.71
C HIS A 326 -13.10 26.61 1.29
N LEU A 327 -14.38 26.39 1.00
CA LEU A 327 -14.89 25.97 -0.30
C LEU A 327 -15.80 27.06 -0.86
N VAL A 328 -15.52 27.46 -2.10
CA VAL A 328 -16.39 28.31 -2.91
C VAL A 328 -16.78 27.57 -4.16
N LEU A 329 -18.08 27.49 -4.39
CA LEU A 329 -18.69 26.81 -5.52
C LEU A 329 -19.75 27.71 -6.15
N SER A 330 -19.81 27.81 -7.48
CA SER A 330 -20.89 28.52 -8.17
C SER A 330 -21.24 27.90 -9.52
N ASN A 331 -22.52 27.99 -9.90
CA ASN A 331 -23.05 27.49 -11.16
C ASN A 331 -24.19 28.39 -11.65
N ALA A 332 -24.07 28.91 -12.87
CA ALA A 332 -25.06 29.80 -13.47
C ALA A 332 -26.43 29.12 -13.71
N ASN A 333 -26.44 27.81 -13.91
CA ASN A 333 -27.66 27.00 -14.07
C ASN A 333 -28.21 26.50 -12.72
N GLY A 334 -27.45 26.68 -11.65
CA GLY A 334 -27.73 26.17 -10.33
C GLY A 334 -27.45 24.68 -10.16
N PHE A 335 -27.36 24.26 -8.90
CA PHE A 335 -27.28 22.87 -8.44
C PHE A 335 -28.68 22.45 -7.98
N PRO A 336 -29.22 21.34 -8.51
CA PRO A 336 -30.48 20.80 -8.03
C PRO A 336 -30.33 20.24 -6.61
N GLY A 337 -31.47 19.98 -5.98
CA GLY A 337 -31.52 19.26 -4.70
C GLY A 337 -30.79 17.92 -4.73
N GLY A 338 -30.21 17.54 -3.60
CA GLY A 338 -29.37 16.35 -3.45
C GLY A 338 -27.88 16.67 -3.33
N ASN A 339 -27.05 15.64 -3.50
CA ASN A 339 -25.59 15.75 -3.40
C ASN A 339 -25.03 16.37 -4.68
N PHE A 340 -24.10 17.31 -4.54
CA PHE A 340 -23.51 18.03 -5.67
C PHE A 340 -21.97 18.02 -5.69
N LEU A 341 -21.32 17.70 -4.57
CA LEU A 341 -19.87 17.70 -4.45
C LEU A 341 -19.41 16.62 -3.44
N THR A 342 -18.28 15.99 -3.72
CA THR A 342 -17.54 15.21 -2.73
C THR A 342 -16.12 15.76 -2.54
N LEU A 343 -15.63 15.72 -1.31
CA LEU A 343 -14.26 16.03 -0.92
C LEU A 343 -13.61 14.78 -0.32
N SER A 344 -12.50 14.35 -0.92
CA SER A 344 -11.66 13.26 -0.42
C SER A 344 -10.67 13.77 0.64
N CYS A 345 -10.74 13.26 1.85
CA CYS A 345 -9.88 13.65 2.96
C CYS A 345 -9.00 12.47 3.38
N ALA A 346 -7.72 12.72 3.62
CA ALA A 346 -6.82 11.74 4.21
C ALA A 346 -7.01 11.72 5.73
N VAL A 347 -7.29 10.56 6.29
CA VAL A 347 -7.44 10.31 7.72
C VAL A 347 -6.15 9.66 8.20
N ALA A 348 -5.49 10.29 9.15
CA ALA A 348 -4.25 9.78 9.72
C ALA A 348 -4.45 8.40 10.37
N PRO A 349 -3.39 7.59 10.43
CA PRO A 349 -3.45 6.27 11.07
C PRO A 349 -3.97 6.35 12.51
N GLY A 350 -4.87 5.43 12.87
CA GLY A 350 -5.48 5.37 14.21
C GLY A 350 -6.50 6.43 14.57
N VAL A 351 -6.79 7.34 13.65
CA VAL A 351 -7.83 8.33 13.84
C VAL A 351 -9.17 7.76 13.39
N THR A 352 -10.18 7.84 14.28
CA THR A 352 -11.59 7.60 13.93
C THR A 352 -12.29 8.94 13.94
N PRO A 353 -12.35 9.64 12.80
CA PRO A 353 -12.86 11.00 12.78
C PRO A 353 -14.36 11.02 13.04
N SER A 354 -14.78 11.86 13.99
CA SER A 354 -16.18 12.15 14.24
C SER A 354 -16.56 13.42 13.49
N PHE A 355 -17.10 13.24 12.29
CA PHE A 355 -17.73 14.31 11.53
C PHE A 355 -19.10 14.61 12.17
N GLY A 356 -19.13 15.51 13.14
CA GLY A 356 -20.38 15.87 13.85
C GLY A 356 -21.46 16.38 12.91
N SER A 357 -22.71 16.43 13.36
CA SER A 357 -23.85 16.91 12.55
C SER A 357 -23.81 18.41 12.20
N SER A 358 -22.81 19.15 12.70
CA SER A 358 -22.58 20.58 12.47
C SER A 358 -21.13 20.84 12.05
N LEU A 359 -20.69 20.21 10.97
CA LEU A 359 -19.36 20.46 10.39
C LEU A 359 -19.18 21.91 9.90
N VAL A 360 -20.29 22.53 9.52
CA VAL A 360 -20.29 23.86 8.92
C VAL A 360 -20.19 24.92 10.02
N GLU A 361 -19.14 25.74 9.99
CA GLU A 361 -19.03 26.88 10.90
C GLU A 361 -20.19 27.86 10.66
N SER A 362 -20.55 28.64 11.70
CA SER A 362 -21.51 29.72 11.58
C SER A 362 -21.06 30.70 10.49
N GLY A 363 -21.75 30.72 9.35
CA GLY A 363 -21.40 31.60 8.24
C GLY A 363 -21.50 31.01 6.84
N ALA A 364 -21.85 29.72 6.67
CA ALA A 364 -22.12 29.20 5.33
C ALA A 364 -23.24 29.99 4.64
N GLN A 365 -22.94 30.46 3.43
CA GLN A 365 -23.88 31.18 2.61
C GLN A 365 -24.21 30.34 1.38
N ALA A 366 -25.50 30.05 1.22
CA ALA A 366 -26.04 29.50 -0.01
C ALA A 366 -26.74 30.62 -0.80
N VAL A 367 -26.40 30.77 -2.07
CA VAL A 367 -27.07 31.73 -2.94
C VAL A 367 -28.21 30.99 -3.64
N THR A 368 -29.47 31.34 -3.40
CA THR A 368 -30.63 30.65 -4.02
C THR A 368 -31.17 31.34 -5.25
N THR A 369 -30.62 32.48 -5.65
CA THR A 369 -31.07 33.25 -6.82
C THR A 369 -29.91 33.63 -7.72
N SER A 370 -30.08 33.52 -9.03
CA SER A 370 -29.07 33.89 -10.03
C SER A 370 -28.71 35.39 -10.06
N SER A 371 -29.56 36.27 -9.49
CA SER A 371 -29.37 37.73 -9.50
C SER A 371 -28.62 38.29 -8.28
N GLY A 372 -28.07 37.43 -7.42
CA GLY A 372 -27.42 37.86 -6.17
C GLY A 372 -28.44 38.13 -5.06
N GLY A 373 -28.43 37.27 -4.05
CA GLY A 373 -29.22 37.38 -2.84
C GLY A 373 -28.75 36.32 -1.86
N THR A 374 -28.37 36.72 -0.65
CA THR A 374 -28.02 35.77 0.41
C THR A 374 -29.29 35.13 0.94
N SER A 375 -29.35 33.80 0.92
CA SER A 375 -30.44 33.03 1.49
C SER A 375 -29.86 32.01 2.44
N GLY A 376 -30.44 31.87 3.63
CA GLY A 376 -29.99 30.91 4.64
C GLY A 376 -30.35 29.45 4.30
N ALA A 377 -30.30 29.05 3.03
CA ALA A 377 -30.57 27.67 2.66
C ALA A 377 -29.55 26.74 3.33
N ALA A 378 -30.05 25.74 4.05
CA ALA A 378 -29.20 24.81 4.77
C ALA A 378 -28.43 23.93 3.78
N VAL A 379 -27.10 23.90 3.93
CA VAL A 379 -26.24 22.92 3.28
C VAL A 379 -26.14 21.70 4.19
N ILE A 380 -26.40 20.52 3.62
CA ILE A 380 -26.22 19.23 4.29
C ILE A 380 -24.78 18.77 4.01
N VAL A 381 -24.08 18.39 5.07
CA VAL A 381 -22.75 17.78 4.99
C VAL A 381 -22.82 16.41 5.63
N THR A 382 -22.53 15.37 4.86
CA THR A 382 -22.48 13.98 5.32
C THR A 382 -21.11 13.40 4.99
N ALA A 383 -20.43 12.82 5.97
CA ALA A 383 -19.15 12.16 5.74
C ALA A 383 -19.30 10.63 5.82
N THR A 384 -18.58 9.94 4.95
CA THR A 384 -18.44 8.48 4.95
C THR A 384 -16.95 8.13 5.01
N LEU A 385 -16.59 7.21 5.88
CA LEU A 385 -15.22 6.71 6.06
C LEU A 385 -14.88 5.56 5.11
#